data_AF-A0A0G3FC07-F1
#
_entry.id   AF-A0A0G3FC07-F1
#
_cell.length_a   1.000
_cell.length_b   1.000
_cell.length_c   1.000
_cell.angle_alpha   90.00
_cell.angle_beta   90.00
_cell.angle_gamma   90.00
#
_symmetry.space_group_name_H-M   'P 1'
#
loop_
_entity.id
_entity.type
_entity.pdbx_description
1 polymer ?
#
loop_
_entity_poly.entity_id
_entity_poly.type
_entity_poly.pdbx_seq_one_letter_code
_entity_poly.pdbx_strand_id
1 'polypeptide(L)'
;PLESRQDTASCPVTTQGDYVWKISKFSGRKPEGTYYNSLSFNMKATNGGTLDFTCSASAPRLEDRKWYSCGVNTFIEFAFNSDRNGLLLRQEVSDDITNVGTVTLPNNC
;
A
#
# COMPACT_ATOMS: atom_id res chain seq x y z
N PRO A 1 20.70 -12.12 10.64
CA PRO A 1 21.46 -10.88 10.35
C PRO A 1 20.52 -9.79 9.81
N LEU A 2 20.24 -8.78 10.62
CA LEU A 2 19.32 -7.66 10.35
C LEU A 2 20.11 -6.47 9.80
N GLU A 3 20.57 -6.49 8.55
CA GLU A 3 21.08 -5.26 7.92
C GLU A 3 20.85 -5.28 6.40
N SER A 4 19.89 -4.49 5.92
CA SER A 4 20.02 -3.83 4.62
C SER A 4 20.58 -2.43 4.87
N ARG A 5 21.87 -2.35 5.19
CA ARG A 5 22.55 -1.05 5.23
C ARG A 5 22.53 -0.45 3.83
N GLN A 6 21.81 0.66 3.68
CA GLN A 6 21.88 1.51 2.50
C GLN A 6 23.17 2.33 2.53
N ASP A 7 24.32 1.70 2.31
CA ASP A 7 25.61 2.40 2.39
C ASP A 7 25.99 3.18 1.11
N THR A 8 25.14 3.25 0.06
CA THR A 8 25.48 3.93 -1.21
C THR A 8 24.35 4.74 -1.91
N ALA A 9 23.13 4.81 -1.37
CA ALA A 9 22.03 5.53 -2.01
C ALA A 9 21.87 6.95 -1.45
N SER A 10 21.75 7.96 -2.33
CA SER A 10 21.50 9.36 -1.94
C SER A 10 20.15 9.59 -1.28
N CYS A 11 19.22 8.63 -1.42
CA CYS A 11 17.89 8.69 -0.86
C CYS A 11 17.79 7.70 0.32
N PRO A 12 17.36 8.15 1.51
CA PRO A 12 17.22 7.30 2.69
C PRO A 12 15.94 6.44 2.60
N VAL A 13 15.84 5.61 1.56
CA VAL A 13 14.71 4.71 1.32
C VAL A 13 15.17 3.43 0.63
N THR A 14 14.93 2.28 1.26
CA THR A 14 15.23 0.97 0.67
C THR A 14 14.26 0.68 -0.47
N THR A 15 14.80 0.39 -1.66
CA THR A 15 14.01 0.18 -2.89
C THR A 15 13.98 -1.27 -3.37
N GLN A 16 14.77 -2.16 -2.77
CA GLN A 16 14.84 -3.59 -3.12
C GLN A 16 14.89 -4.48 -1.88
N GLY A 17 14.21 -5.63 -1.93
CA GLY A 17 14.25 -6.67 -0.90
C GLY A 17 13.05 -7.60 -0.96
N ASP A 18 13.16 -8.77 -0.32
CA ASP A 18 12.10 -9.79 -0.31
C ASP A 18 10.79 -9.31 0.34
N TYR A 19 10.90 -8.39 1.30
CA TYR A 19 9.79 -7.77 2.01
C TYR A 19 9.63 -6.28 1.66
N VAL A 20 10.16 -5.85 0.51
CA VAL A 20 10.02 -4.48 0.01
C VAL A 20 9.16 -4.51 -1.25
N TRP A 21 8.04 -3.80 -1.23
CA TRP A 21 7.16 -3.65 -2.38
C TRP A 21 7.11 -2.20 -2.86
N LYS A 22 7.07 -2.02 -4.17
CA LYS A 22 6.87 -0.72 -4.79
C LYS A 22 5.39 -0.41 -4.89
N ILE A 23 4.97 0.69 -4.26
CA ILE A 23 3.65 1.27 -4.46
C ILE A 23 3.74 2.37 -5.52
N SER A 24 2.82 2.38 -6.48
CA SER A 24 2.82 3.37 -7.56
C SER A 24 1.43 3.62 -8.13
N LYS A 25 1.30 4.63 -8.99
CA LYS A 25 0.04 4.97 -9.68
C LYS A 25 -1.16 5.13 -8.74
N PHE A 26 -0.94 5.78 -7.60
CA PHE A 26 -2.04 6.10 -6.68
C PHE A 26 -3.07 6.98 -7.38
N SER A 27 -4.33 6.62 -7.24
CA SER A 27 -5.49 7.35 -7.74
C SER A 27 -6.61 7.27 -6.71
N GLY A 28 -7.26 8.39 -6.45
CA GLY A 28 -8.40 8.45 -5.56
C GLY A 28 -9.37 9.53 -6.00
N ARG A 29 -10.67 9.27 -5.85
CA ARG A 29 -11.71 10.23 -6.19
C ARG A 29 -12.47 10.67 -4.95
N LYS A 30 -12.53 12.00 -4.73
CA LYS A 30 -13.38 12.63 -3.72
C LYS A 30 -14.56 13.33 -4.38
N PRO A 31 -15.76 12.73 -4.45
CA PRO A 31 -16.90 13.32 -5.17
C PRO A 31 -17.35 14.65 -4.58
N GLU A 32 -17.18 14.84 -3.28
CA GLU A 32 -17.56 16.07 -2.55
C GLU A 32 -16.33 16.79 -1.98
N GLY A 33 -15.12 16.47 -2.44
CA GLY A 33 -13.85 17.04 -1.93
C GLY A 33 -13.46 16.62 -0.50
N THR A 34 -14.31 15.91 0.22
CA THR A 34 -14.10 15.54 1.63
C THR A 34 -13.65 14.09 1.80
N TYR A 35 -14.48 13.12 1.41
CA TYR A 35 -14.22 11.68 1.53
C TYR A 35 -13.90 11.04 0.17
N TYR A 36 -13.19 9.91 0.19
CA TYR A 36 -12.99 9.11 -1.02
C TYR A 36 -14.18 8.21 -1.28
N ASN A 37 -14.59 8.06 -2.55
CA ASN A 37 -15.51 6.99 -2.98
C ASN A 37 -14.79 5.90 -3.78
N SER A 38 -13.57 6.17 -4.24
CA SER A 38 -12.67 5.18 -4.83
C SER A 38 -11.22 5.48 -4.46
N LEU A 39 -10.45 4.41 -4.25
CA LEU A 39 -9.00 4.41 -4.06
C LEU A 39 -8.39 3.26 -4.86
N SER A 40 -7.25 3.49 -5.50
CA SER A 40 -6.53 2.51 -6.30
C SER A 40 -5.02 2.80 -6.32
N PHE A 41 -4.20 1.76 -6.31
CA PHE A 41 -2.75 1.85 -6.48
C PHE A 41 -2.17 0.52 -6.97
N ASN A 42 -1.02 0.57 -7.62
CA ASN A 42 -0.28 -0.60 -8.06
C ASN A 42 0.71 -1.06 -6.98
N MET A 43 0.78 -2.36 -6.77
CA MET A 43 1.75 -3.04 -5.92
C MET A 43 2.65 -3.94 -6.78
N LYS A 44 3.97 -3.83 -6.60
CA LYS A 44 4.95 -4.64 -7.34
C LYS A 44 6.09 -5.14 -6.46
N ALA A 45 6.50 -6.40 -6.64
CA ALA A 45 7.68 -6.97 -6.00
C ALA A 45 8.98 -6.29 -6.47
N THR A 46 9.94 -6.16 -5.56
CA THR A 46 11.25 -5.54 -5.85
C THR A 46 12.42 -6.53 -5.86
N ASN A 47 12.15 -7.81 -5.57
CA ASN A 47 13.13 -8.90 -5.54
C ASN A 47 13.15 -9.77 -6.81
N GLY A 48 12.53 -9.32 -7.90
CA GLY A 48 12.38 -10.11 -9.13
C GLY A 48 11.25 -11.14 -9.12
N GLY A 49 10.44 -11.19 -8.05
CA GLY A 49 9.21 -11.97 -8.01
C GLY A 49 8.13 -11.48 -8.98
N THR A 50 7.06 -12.28 -9.12
CA THR A 50 6.00 -12.06 -10.12
C THR A 50 4.84 -11.18 -9.63
N LEU A 51 4.83 -10.79 -8.35
CA LEU A 51 3.77 -9.94 -7.80
C LEU A 51 3.78 -8.58 -8.49
N ASP A 52 2.74 -8.31 -9.28
CA ASP A 52 2.48 -7.04 -9.96
C ASP A 52 0.97 -6.93 -10.20
N PHE A 53 0.26 -6.20 -9.32
CA PHE A 53 -1.20 -6.11 -9.38
C PHE A 53 -1.71 -4.75 -8.91
N THR A 54 -3.00 -4.47 -9.16
CA THR A 54 -3.67 -3.25 -8.69
C THR A 54 -4.51 -3.57 -7.47
N CYS A 55 -4.25 -2.89 -6.36
CA CYS A 55 -5.09 -2.92 -5.17
C CYS A 55 -6.07 -1.75 -5.22
N SER A 56 -7.36 -2.01 -5.02
CA SER A 56 -8.37 -0.95 -5.08
C SER A 56 -9.59 -1.25 -4.23
N ALA A 57 -10.29 -0.20 -3.81
CA ALA A 57 -11.60 -0.28 -3.18
C ALA A 57 -12.53 0.80 -3.73
N SER A 58 -13.83 0.51 -3.77
CA SER A 58 -14.87 1.46 -4.18
C SER A 58 -16.13 1.25 -3.35
N ALA A 59 -16.72 2.34 -2.90
CA ALA A 59 -17.96 2.37 -2.12
C ALA A 59 -18.59 3.77 -2.23
N PRO A 60 -19.88 3.96 -1.88
CA PRO A 60 -20.46 5.30 -1.81
C PRO A 60 -19.63 6.27 -0.96
N ARG A 61 -19.03 5.74 0.12
CA ARG A 61 -18.07 6.43 0.99
C ARG A 61 -17.09 5.42 1.57
N LEU A 62 -15.80 5.65 1.34
CA LEU A 62 -14.72 4.93 2.02
C LEU A 62 -14.42 5.61 3.35
N GLU A 63 -14.11 4.79 4.36
CA GLU A 63 -13.84 5.21 5.74
C GLU A 63 -12.34 5.11 6.01
N ASP A 64 -11.81 6.15 6.64
CA ASP A 64 -10.40 6.14 7.06
C ASP A 64 -10.17 5.06 8.12
N ARG A 65 -8.98 4.44 8.10
CA ARG A 65 -8.54 3.38 9.03
C ARG A 65 -9.38 2.09 8.98
N LYS A 66 -10.23 1.92 7.97
CA LYS A 66 -10.95 0.68 7.71
C LYS A 66 -10.14 -0.21 6.76
N TRP A 67 -10.12 -1.51 7.06
CA TRP A 67 -9.49 -2.51 6.21
C TRP A 67 -10.39 -2.82 5.01
N TYR A 68 -9.80 -2.75 3.82
CA TYR A 68 -10.39 -3.12 2.55
C TYR A 68 -9.53 -4.18 1.89
N SER A 69 -10.15 -5.23 1.37
CA SER A 69 -9.45 -6.24 0.57
C SER A 69 -8.94 -5.63 -0.73
N CYS A 70 -7.69 -5.95 -1.10
CA CYS A 70 -7.10 -5.47 -2.35
C CYS A 70 -7.70 -6.11 -3.61
N GLY A 71 -8.48 -7.18 -3.48
CA GLY A 71 -9.14 -7.87 -4.58
C GLY A 71 -9.58 -9.29 -4.21
N VAL A 72 -10.25 -9.95 -5.15
CA VAL A 72 -10.69 -11.34 -4.97
C VAL A 72 -9.45 -12.24 -4.87
N ASN A 73 -9.41 -13.08 -3.82
CA ASN A 73 -8.32 -14.03 -3.54
C ASN A 73 -6.97 -13.40 -3.20
N THR A 74 -6.93 -12.15 -2.73
CA THR A 74 -5.70 -11.55 -2.21
C THR A 74 -5.63 -11.68 -0.70
N PHE A 75 -4.54 -12.24 -0.17
CA PHE A 75 -4.22 -12.22 1.27
C PHE A 75 -3.70 -10.85 1.76
N ILE A 76 -3.99 -9.80 0.99
CA ILE A 76 -3.52 -8.44 1.25
C ILE A 76 -4.73 -7.54 1.39
N GLU A 77 -4.73 -6.78 2.47
CA GLU A 77 -5.70 -5.74 2.75
C GLU A 77 -4.98 -4.41 2.94
N PHE A 78 -5.73 -3.33 2.75
CA PHE A 78 -5.23 -2.00 2.99
C PHE A 78 -6.20 -1.16 3.80
N ALA A 79 -5.64 -0.22 4.57
CA ALA A 79 -6.37 0.87 5.18
C ALA A 79 -5.73 2.19 4.76
N PHE A 80 -6.52 3.26 4.70
CA PHE A 80 -6.03 4.57 4.30
C PHE A 80 -6.38 5.64 5.33
N ASN A 81 -5.47 6.60 5.49
CA ASN A 81 -5.57 7.74 6.38
C ASN A 81 -5.48 9.01 5.52
N SER A 82 -6.64 9.60 5.22
CA SER A 82 -6.73 10.71 4.27
C SER A 82 -6.14 12.03 4.79
N ASP A 83 -6.04 12.19 6.11
CA ASP A 83 -5.42 13.34 6.79
C ASP A 83 -3.92 13.51 6.48
N ARG A 84 -3.23 12.39 6.24
CA ARG A 84 -1.77 12.34 6.02
C ARG A 84 -1.36 11.56 4.78
N ASN A 85 -2.31 11.24 3.91
CA ASN A 85 -2.12 10.35 2.76
C ASN A 85 -1.40 9.04 3.13
N GLY A 86 -1.74 8.47 4.29
CA GLY A 86 -1.08 7.29 4.84
C GLY A 86 -1.75 6.01 4.36
N LEU A 87 -0.99 5.13 3.71
CA LEU A 87 -1.40 3.78 3.38
C LEU A 87 -0.86 2.81 4.45
N LEU A 88 -1.74 1.95 4.96
CA LEU A 88 -1.40 0.80 5.77
C LEU A 88 -1.71 -0.45 4.94
N LEU A 89 -0.79 -1.41 4.93
CA LEU A 89 -0.96 -2.70 4.31
C LEU A 89 -0.87 -3.78 5.38
N ARG A 90 -1.73 -4.78 5.25
CA ARG A 90 -1.73 -5.99 6.06
C ARG A 90 -1.68 -7.19 5.14
N GLN A 91 -0.78 -8.12 5.40
CA GLN A 91 -0.71 -9.40 4.71
C GLN A 91 -0.76 -10.52 5.74
N GLU A 92 -1.80 -11.35 5.66
CA GLU A 92 -1.93 -12.56 6.47
C GLU A 92 -1.17 -13.69 5.73
N VAL A 93 -0.08 -14.18 6.33
CA VAL A 93 0.79 -15.21 5.72
C VAL A 93 0.43 -16.61 6.25
N SER A 94 0.08 -16.68 7.53
CA SER A 94 -0.42 -17.86 8.22
C SER A 94 -1.24 -17.44 9.45
N ASP A 95 -1.85 -18.40 10.14
CA ASP A 95 -2.65 -18.16 11.34
C ASP A 95 -1.88 -17.38 12.43
N ASP A 96 -0.55 -17.54 12.49
CA ASP A 96 0.32 -16.93 13.51
C ASP A 96 1.14 -15.73 12.99
N ILE A 97 1.16 -15.49 11.67
CA ILE A 97 2.07 -14.51 11.05
C ILE A 97 1.30 -13.52 10.19
N THR A 98 1.33 -12.26 10.61
CA THR A 98 0.83 -11.12 9.86
C THR A 98 1.94 -10.10 9.62
N ASN A 99 2.21 -9.80 8.35
CA ASN A 99 3.10 -8.71 7.97
C ASN A 99 2.31 -7.41 7.88
N VAL A 100 2.91 -6.31 8.31
CA VAL A 100 2.35 -4.96 8.17
C VAL A 100 3.37 -4.02 7.54
N GLY A 101 2.89 -3.11 6.71
CA GLY A 101 3.71 -2.08 6.07
C GLY A 101 2.96 -0.75 6.03
N THR A 102 3.68 0.35 6.10
CA THR A 102 3.10 1.70 6.04
C THR A 102 3.89 2.58 5.11
N VAL A 103 3.19 3.43 4.33
CA VAL A 103 3.83 4.39 3.44
C VAL A 103 2.96 5.63 3.27
N THR A 104 3.57 6.80 3.15
CA THR A 104 2.87 8.01 2.72
C THR A 104 2.83 8.02 1.19
N LEU A 105 1.67 8.32 0.59
CA LEU A 105 1.47 8.42 -0.85
C LEU A 105 1.26 9.88 -1.27
N PRO A 106 2.34 10.63 -1.60
CA PRO A 106 2.23 11.97 -2.14
C PRO A 106 1.36 11.96 -3.39
N ASN A 107 0.37 12.85 -3.44
CA ASN A 107 -0.55 12.98 -4.56
C ASN A 107 -0.94 14.45 -4.76
N ASN A 108 -1.52 14.74 -5.93
CA ASN A 108 -2.06 16.05 -6.29
C ASN A 108 -3.50 15.84 -6.79
N CYS A 109 -4.43 16.62 -6.25
CA CYS A 109 -5.87 16.54 -6.52
C CYS A 109 -6.33 17.83 -7.21
#